data_AF-A0A7X8D905-F1
#
_entry.id   AF-A0A7X8D905-F1
#
_cell.length_a   1.000
_cell.length_b   1.000
_cell.length_c   1.000
_cell.angle_alpha   90.00
_cell.angle_beta   90.00
_cell.angle_gamma   90.00
#
_symmetry.space_group_name_H-M   'P 1'
#
loop_
_entity.id
_entity.type
_entity.pdbx_description
1 polymer ?
#
loop_
_entity_poly.entity_id
_entity_poly.type
_entity_poly.pdbx_seq_one_letter_code
_entity_poly.pdbx_strand_id
1 'polypeptide(L)'
;MKRILIVVLVCTLLFSLATSAIAEAKMTVTKKNLIAIEGENTAYFYAKVENTGDSAGYIEYGGKLVGFNASDEIILQEDYVGSSPSNIKLAPGEYAYVSEYIIEDVLRTDTVTDCKFSIKTEEYGSDYSKIPCEAKLELSEDEYENYVYVTFTNDTDSILYNFAITVVVYDQNGELVFVDGDYTSSIGIHPGSTITIKAGIDSDLVRHYTKNEITPTTVEALVYIED
;
A
#
# COMPACT_ATOMS: atom_id res chain seq x y z
N MET A 1 23.60 -3.10 58.26
CA MET A 1 24.15 -2.08 57.31
C MET A 1 24.53 -2.69 55.95
N LYS A 2 25.37 -3.74 55.85
CA LYS A 2 25.74 -4.36 54.55
C LYS A 2 24.57 -4.88 53.69
N ARG A 3 23.53 -5.48 54.29
CA ARG A 3 22.37 -6.00 53.56
C ARG A 3 21.43 -4.92 52.99
N ILE A 4 21.36 -3.76 53.64
CA ILE A 4 20.56 -2.61 53.18
C ILE A 4 21.28 -1.91 52.01
N LEU A 5 22.61 -1.81 52.08
CA LEU A 5 23.41 -1.23 50.99
C LEU A 5 23.30 -2.03 49.69
N ILE A 6 23.24 -3.36 49.77
CA ILE A 6 23.11 -4.25 48.60
C ILE A 6 21.72 -4.11 47.95
N VAL A 7 20.65 -3.99 48.74
CA VAL A 7 19.28 -3.79 48.21
C VAL A 7 19.16 -2.43 47.52
N VAL A 8 19.75 -1.37 48.08
CA VAL A 8 19.75 -0.04 47.46
C VAL A 8 20.57 -0.04 46.15
N LEU A 9 21.72 -0.71 46.11
CA LEU A 9 22.56 -0.81 44.92
C LEU A 9 21.90 -1.60 43.77
N VAL A 10 21.20 -2.70 44.11
CA VAL A 10 20.44 -3.52 43.14
C VAL A 10 19.21 -2.76 42.62
N CYS A 11 18.51 -2.00 43.47
CA CYS A 11 17.41 -1.15 43.02
C CYS A 11 17.89 -0.01 42.11
N THR A 12 19.05 0.61 42.38
CA THR A 12 19.60 1.64 41.48
C THR A 12 20.09 1.09 40.13
N LEU A 13 20.60 -0.15 40.09
CA LEU A 13 20.99 -0.80 38.82
C LEU A 13 19.77 -1.23 37.99
N LEU A 14 18.67 -1.65 38.63
CA LEU A 14 17.44 -2.03 37.95
C LEU A 14 16.70 -0.81 37.36
N PHE A 15 16.81 0.37 37.97
CA PHE A 15 16.25 1.60 37.42
C PHE A 15 17.08 2.20 36.27
N SER A 16 18.36 1.88 36.14
CA SER A 16 19.22 2.35 35.03
C SER A 16 19.11 1.54 33.74
N LEU A 17 18.37 0.42 33.74
CA LEU A 17 18.17 -0.44 32.57
C LEU A 17 16.84 -0.22 31.85
N ALA A 18 16.02 0.72 32.33
CA ALA A 18 14.90 1.24 31.56
C ALA A 18 15.43 2.27 30.54
N THR A 19 16.24 1.83 29.57
CA THR A 19 16.27 2.54 28.29
C THR A 19 14.87 2.42 27.73
N SER A 20 14.06 3.46 27.91
CA SER A 20 12.85 3.63 27.12
C SER A 20 13.28 3.53 25.67
N ALA A 21 12.92 2.42 25.01
CA ALA A 21 12.99 2.35 23.56
C ALA A 21 12.28 3.61 23.05
N ILE A 22 12.99 4.41 22.26
CA ILE A 22 12.38 5.59 21.65
C ILE A 22 11.29 5.03 20.75
N ALA A 23 10.04 5.39 21.03
CA ALA A 23 8.91 4.95 20.23
C ALA A 23 9.08 5.53 18.82
N GLU A 24 9.40 4.68 17.87
CA GLU A 24 9.67 5.05 16.48
C GLU A 24 8.66 4.36 15.57
N ALA A 25 8.21 5.07 14.54
CA ALA A 25 7.43 4.48 13.48
C ALA A 25 8.30 3.50 12.69
N LYS A 26 7.67 2.46 12.14
CA LYS A 26 8.41 1.45 11.36
C LYS A 26 7.56 0.90 10.23
N MET A 27 7.79 1.42 9.02
CA MET A 27 7.16 0.92 7.81
C MET A 27 7.72 -0.46 7.46
N THR A 28 6.85 -1.46 7.44
CA THR A 28 7.19 -2.85 7.14
C THR A 28 6.32 -3.35 6.00
N VAL A 29 6.96 -3.90 4.98
CA VAL A 29 6.29 -4.55 3.86
C VAL A 29 5.78 -5.91 4.35
N THR A 30 4.46 -6.08 4.43
CA THR A 30 3.82 -7.31 4.94
C THR A 30 3.35 -8.23 3.81
N LYS A 31 3.06 -7.66 2.64
CA LYS A 31 2.80 -8.38 1.39
C LYS A 31 3.38 -7.59 0.23
N LYS A 32 3.83 -8.28 -0.81
CA LYS A 32 4.23 -7.66 -2.08
C LYS A 32 4.03 -8.65 -3.23
N ASN A 33 3.83 -8.13 -4.42
CA ASN A 33 3.84 -8.90 -5.65
C ASN A 33 4.40 -8.06 -6.79
N LEU A 34 5.07 -8.71 -7.75
CA LEU A 34 5.52 -8.10 -9.00
C LEU A 34 5.03 -8.97 -10.15
N ILE A 35 4.19 -8.39 -11.00
CA ILE A 35 3.58 -9.05 -12.15
C ILE A 35 4.20 -8.48 -13.41
N ALA A 36 5.14 -9.21 -14.02
CA ALA A 36 5.67 -8.87 -15.34
C ALA A 36 4.77 -9.46 -16.43
N ILE A 37 4.42 -8.65 -17.42
CA ILE A 37 3.56 -9.08 -18.53
C ILE A 37 4.44 -9.76 -19.59
N GLU A 38 4.25 -11.06 -19.75
CA GLU A 38 5.11 -11.88 -20.63
C GLU A 38 5.06 -11.39 -22.08
N GLY A 39 6.24 -11.09 -22.64
CA GLY A 39 6.39 -10.61 -24.02
C GLY A 39 6.21 -9.11 -24.19
N GLU A 40 5.84 -8.39 -23.13
CA GLU A 40 5.71 -6.94 -23.11
C GLU A 40 6.86 -6.30 -22.31
N ASN A 41 6.99 -4.96 -22.40
CA ASN A 41 7.93 -4.21 -21.57
C ASN A 41 7.30 -3.70 -20.27
N THR A 42 6.18 -4.27 -19.85
CA THR A 42 5.37 -3.73 -18.76
C THR A 42 5.35 -4.66 -17.56
N ALA A 43 5.34 -4.07 -16.37
CA ALA A 43 5.13 -4.79 -15.12
C ALA A 43 4.31 -3.95 -14.13
N TYR A 44 3.71 -4.63 -13.17
CA TYR A 44 2.97 -4.01 -12.07
C TYR A 44 3.56 -4.47 -10.76
N PHE A 45 3.93 -3.52 -9.91
CA PHE A 45 4.39 -3.81 -8.55
C PHE A 45 3.35 -3.36 -7.54
N TYR A 46 3.09 -4.19 -6.54
CA TYR A 46 2.16 -3.91 -5.46
C TYR A 46 2.78 -4.29 -4.12
N ALA A 47 2.51 -3.51 -3.08
CA ALA A 47 2.82 -3.91 -1.71
C ALA A 47 1.85 -3.35 -0.68
N LYS A 48 1.66 -4.12 0.39
CA LYS A 48 1.01 -3.68 1.63
C LYS A 48 2.11 -3.27 2.61
N VAL A 49 2.01 -2.05 3.12
CA VAL A 49 2.98 -1.46 4.05
C VAL A 49 2.26 -1.13 5.35
N GLU A 50 2.69 -1.73 6.44
CA GLU A 50 2.12 -1.53 7.78
C GLU A 50 3.11 -0.78 8.67
N ASN A 51 2.60 0.15 9.47
CA ASN A 51 3.38 0.70 10.57
C ASN A 51 3.40 -0.29 11.74
N THR A 52 4.47 -1.07 11.84
CA THR A 52 4.71 -2.03 12.91
C THR A 52 5.51 -1.45 14.09
N GLY A 53 5.75 -0.14 14.06
CA GLY A 53 6.44 0.60 15.11
C GLY A 53 5.51 0.99 16.26
N ASP A 54 6.07 1.73 17.21
CA ASP A 54 5.38 2.12 18.46
C ASP A 54 4.89 3.58 18.44
N SER A 55 5.12 4.32 17.35
CA SER A 55 4.62 5.68 17.14
C SER A 55 4.12 5.89 15.72
N ALA A 56 3.32 6.95 15.53
CA ALA A 56 2.83 7.32 14.20
C ALA A 56 3.97 7.90 13.35
N GLY A 57 3.94 7.65 12.04
CA GLY A 57 4.90 8.22 11.11
C GLY A 57 4.36 8.24 9.69
N TYR A 58 4.97 9.04 8.83
CA TYR A 58 4.59 9.16 7.43
C TYR A 58 5.29 8.08 6.61
N ILE A 59 4.59 7.50 5.65
CA ILE A 59 5.21 6.63 4.64
C ILE A 59 6.05 7.49 3.68
N GLU A 60 7.23 7.00 3.29
CA GLU A 60 8.10 7.66 2.31
C GLU A 60 7.45 7.74 0.92
N TYR A 61 7.67 8.85 0.21
CA TYR A 61 7.40 8.97 -1.22
C TYR A 61 8.70 8.76 -1.98
N GLY A 62 9.00 7.51 -2.32
CA GLY A 62 10.33 7.14 -2.82
C GLY A 62 10.76 5.70 -2.51
N GLY A 63 9.82 4.77 -2.42
CA GLY A 63 10.13 3.36 -2.22
C GLY A 63 11.03 2.84 -3.34
N LYS A 64 12.03 2.05 -2.97
CA LYS A 64 13.02 1.48 -3.90
C LYS A 64 12.68 0.04 -4.22
N LEU A 65 12.46 -0.24 -5.49
CA LEU A 65 12.24 -1.57 -6.04
C LEU A 65 13.46 -1.97 -6.88
N VAL A 66 13.92 -3.21 -6.72
CA VAL A 66 14.94 -3.83 -7.56
C VAL A 66 14.47 -5.21 -7.99
N GLY A 67 14.39 -5.46 -9.29
CA GLY A 67 14.04 -6.76 -9.87
C GLY A 67 15.28 -7.48 -10.41
N PHE A 68 15.33 -8.79 -10.17
CA PHE A 68 16.44 -9.66 -10.54
C PHE A 68 15.97 -10.75 -11.51
N ASN A 69 16.82 -11.10 -12.47
CA ASN A 69 16.61 -12.28 -13.30
C ASN A 69 17.12 -13.57 -12.62
N ALA A 70 16.98 -14.71 -13.31
CA ALA A 70 17.39 -16.02 -12.80
C ALA A 70 18.91 -16.16 -12.54
N SER A 71 19.72 -15.23 -13.06
CA SER A 71 21.17 -15.17 -12.86
C SER A 71 21.59 -14.19 -11.75
N ASP A 72 20.63 -13.69 -10.97
CA ASP A 72 20.80 -12.64 -9.95
C ASP A 72 21.28 -11.28 -10.51
N GLU A 73 21.10 -11.04 -11.81
CA GLU A 73 21.40 -9.75 -12.43
C GLU A 73 20.23 -8.78 -12.24
N ILE A 74 20.54 -7.51 -11.94
CA ILE A 74 19.53 -6.46 -11.84
C ILE A 74 19.05 -6.11 -13.25
N ILE A 75 17.75 -6.29 -13.49
CA ILE A 75 17.11 -5.96 -14.77
C ILE A 75 16.02 -4.89 -14.63
N LEU A 76 15.69 -4.50 -13.40
CA LEU A 76 14.66 -3.51 -13.13
C LEU A 76 15.03 -2.73 -11.87
N GLN A 77 14.89 -1.40 -11.90
CA GLN A 77 15.03 -0.56 -10.72
C GLN A 77 14.05 0.60 -10.78
N GLU A 78 13.27 0.79 -9.71
CA GLU A 78 12.42 1.97 -9.50
C GLU A 78 12.79 2.64 -8.19
N ASP A 79 12.77 3.97 -8.16
CA ASP A 79 13.16 4.77 -7.00
C ASP A 79 12.00 5.66 -6.48
N TYR A 80 10.81 5.57 -7.07
CA TYR A 80 9.67 6.45 -6.78
C TYR A 80 8.36 5.70 -6.50
N VAL A 81 8.45 4.46 -6.02
CA VAL A 81 7.25 3.67 -5.68
C VAL A 81 6.57 4.29 -4.47
N GLY A 82 5.30 4.67 -4.62
CA GLY A 82 4.55 5.44 -3.61
C GLY A 82 3.18 4.86 -3.27
N SER A 83 2.61 5.35 -2.17
CA SER A 83 1.20 5.13 -1.85
C SER A 83 0.32 6.13 -2.60
N SER A 84 -0.95 5.79 -2.77
CA SER A 84 -1.99 6.73 -3.21
C SER A 84 -3.09 6.77 -2.15
N PRO A 85 -3.32 7.90 -1.44
CA PRO A 85 -2.58 9.16 -1.55
C PRO A 85 -1.12 9.05 -1.06
N SER A 86 -0.28 10.01 -1.43
CA SER A 86 1.17 10.00 -1.11
C SER A 86 1.44 10.48 0.32
N ASN A 87 2.55 10.02 0.91
CA ASN A 87 3.05 10.47 2.22
C ASN A 87 2.01 10.43 3.34
N ILE A 88 1.18 9.38 3.39
CA ILE A 88 0.16 9.26 4.41
C ILE A 88 0.77 8.93 5.78
N LYS A 89 0.20 9.51 6.82
CA LYS A 89 0.49 9.13 8.19
C LYS A 89 -0.19 7.82 8.54
N LEU A 90 0.56 6.95 9.21
CA LEU A 90 0.05 5.69 9.73
C LEU A 90 0.32 5.63 11.24
N ALA A 91 -0.72 5.45 12.04
CA ALA A 91 -0.58 5.06 13.44
C ALA A 91 -0.10 3.60 13.56
N PRO A 92 0.43 3.15 14.72
CA PRO A 92 0.77 1.76 14.94
C PRO A 92 -0.37 0.80 14.59
N GLY A 93 -0.08 -0.21 13.76
CA GLY A 93 -1.04 -1.18 13.25
C GLY A 93 -1.86 -0.72 12.04
N GLU A 94 -1.75 0.54 11.64
CA GLU A 94 -2.35 1.00 10.37
C GLU A 94 -1.45 0.67 9.18
N TYR A 95 -2.08 0.60 8.01
CA TYR A 95 -1.41 0.26 6.76
C TYR A 95 -1.87 1.15 5.60
N ALA A 96 -1.03 1.15 4.59
CA ALA A 96 -1.23 1.71 3.25
C ALA A 96 -0.96 0.62 2.20
N TYR A 97 -1.38 0.89 0.98
CA TYR A 97 -0.89 0.15 -0.19
C TYR A 97 -0.05 1.08 -1.06
N VAL A 98 0.99 0.50 -1.64
CA VAL A 98 1.83 1.16 -2.64
C VAL A 98 1.72 0.39 -3.94
N SER A 99 1.79 1.09 -5.05
CA SER A 99 1.75 0.52 -6.39
C SER A 99 2.71 1.25 -7.31
N GLU A 100 3.17 0.56 -8.35
CA GLU A 100 3.93 1.14 -9.44
C GLU A 100 3.58 0.44 -10.76
N TYR A 101 3.46 1.24 -11.82
CA TYR A 101 3.39 0.74 -13.18
C TYR A 101 4.71 0.98 -13.88
N ILE A 102 5.30 -0.10 -14.36
CA ILE A 102 6.69 -0.14 -14.77
C ILE A 102 6.75 -0.34 -16.27
N ILE A 103 7.59 0.44 -16.93
CA ILE A 103 7.92 0.26 -18.35
C ILE A 103 9.43 0.11 -18.48
N GLU A 104 9.91 -1.09 -18.80
CA GLU A 104 11.33 -1.39 -18.94
C GLU A 104 11.58 -2.37 -20.09
N ASP A 105 12.40 -1.97 -21.05
CA ASP A 105 12.53 -2.66 -22.35
C ASP A 105 13.09 -4.08 -22.21
N VAL A 106 13.93 -4.31 -21.20
CA VAL A 106 14.54 -5.62 -20.95
C VAL A 106 13.49 -6.69 -20.62
N LEU A 107 12.31 -6.30 -20.11
CA LEU A 107 11.22 -7.21 -19.76
C LEU A 107 10.64 -7.95 -20.98
N ARG A 108 10.86 -7.44 -22.21
CA ARG A 108 10.49 -8.17 -23.43
C ARG A 108 11.33 -9.41 -23.67
N THR A 109 12.53 -9.44 -23.11
CA THR A 109 13.56 -10.45 -23.43
C THR A 109 14.09 -11.20 -22.22
N ASP A 110 13.84 -10.69 -21.02
CA ASP A 110 14.25 -11.29 -19.75
C ASP A 110 13.07 -11.33 -18.78
N THR A 111 13.18 -12.14 -17.73
CA THR A 111 12.11 -12.39 -16.76
C THR A 111 12.58 -12.06 -15.36
N VAL A 112 11.78 -11.26 -14.64
CA VAL A 112 12.00 -11.01 -13.21
C VAL A 112 11.62 -12.26 -12.43
N THR A 113 12.57 -12.85 -11.71
CA THR A 113 12.35 -14.05 -10.88
C THR A 113 12.36 -13.75 -9.38
N ASP A 114 12.96 -12.63 -8.97
CA ASP A 114 12.90 -12.12 -7.60
C ASP A 114 12.83 -10.59 -7.60
N CYS A 115 12.26 -10.01 -6.55
CA CYS A 115 12.27 -8.57 -6.34
C CYS A 115 12.57 -8.21 -4.88
N LYS A 116 13.29 -7.12 -4.69
CA LYS A 116 13.51 -6.50 -3.37
C LYS A 116 12.84 -5.14 -3.37
N PHE A 117 12.06 -4.89 -2.32
CA PHE A 117 11.40 -3.62 -2.11
C PHE A 117 11.73 -3.09 -0.73
N SER A 118 12.07 -1.82 -0.65
CA SER A 118 12.31 -1.12 0.61
C SER A 118 11.61 0.22 0.60
N ILE A 119 10.96 0.55 1.71
CA ILE A 119 10.30 1.82 1.95
C ILE A 119 10.54 2.20 3.42
N LYS A 120 10.68 3.50 3.69
CA LYS A 120 11.01 4.00 5.03
C LYS A 120 9.89 4.87 5.58
N THR A 121 10.15 5.36 6.79
CA THR A 121 9.41 6.45 7.41
C THR A 121 9.97 7.79 6.98
N GLU A 122 9.10 8.78 6.80
CA GLU A 122 9.45 10.19 6.62
C GLU A 122 8.99 11.05 7.80
N GLU A 123 9.60 12.24 7.90
CA GLU A 123 9.27 13.24 8.94
C GLU A 123 8.04 14.10 8.58
N TYR A 124 7.73 14.23 7.29
CA TYR A 124 6.67 15.10 6.77
C TYR A 124 5.76 14.32 5.83
N GLY A 125 4.52 14.78 5.72
CA GLY A 125 3.51 14.22 4.84
C GLY A 125 2.16 14.88 5.08
N SER A 126 1.10 14.20 4.67
CA SER A 126 -0.28 14.67 4.82
C SER A 126 -1.03 13.80 5.83
N ASP A 127 -1.81 14.46 6.69
CA ASP A 127 -2.75 13.81 7.59
C ASP A 127 -4.04 13.52 6.82
N TYR A 128 -4.55 12.29 6.97
CA TYR A 128 -5.78 11.84 6.32
C TYR A 128 -6.66 11.13 7.32
N SER A 129 -7.96 11.43 7.26
CA SER A 129 -8.99 10.67 7.94
C SER A 129 -9.56 9.57 7.02
N LYS A 130 -9.71 8.35 7.52
CA LYS A 130 -10.38 7.26 6.80
C LYS A 130 -11.88 7.30 7.07
N ILE A 131 -12.69 7.17 6.02
CA ILE A 131 -14.15 7.02 6.15
C ILE A 131 -14.62 5.63 5.73
N PRO A 132 -15.72 5.11 6.28
CA PRO A 132 -16.29 3.84 5.87
C PRO A 132 -16.67 3.84 4.38
N CYS A 133 -16.42 2.72 3.71
CA CYS A 133 -16.83 2.50 2.33
C CYS A 133 -17.18 1.03 2.09
N GLU A 134 -17.87 0.78 0.98
CA GLU A 134 -18.11 -0.55 0.43
C GLU A 134 -17.34 -0.69 -0.88
N ALA A 135 -16.72 -1.85 -1.09
CA ALA A 135 -16.05 -2.19 -2.34
C ALA A 135 -16.72 -3.41 -2.99
N LYS A 136 -16.93 -3.35 -4.30
CA LYS A 136 -17.47 -4.45 -5.11
C LYS A 136 -16.58 -4.70 -6.32
N LEU A 137 -16.16 -5.95 -6.49
CA LEU A 137 -15.47 -6.42 -7.68
C LEU A 137 -16.48 -6.91 -8.72
N GLU A 138 -16.32 -6.47 -9.96
CA GLU A 138 -17.11 -6.93 -11.10
C GLU A 138 -16.17 -7.33 -12.24
N LEU A 139 -16.18 -8.63 -12.57
CA LEU A 139 -15.34 -9.22 -13.61
C LEU A 139 -16.21 -9.63 -14.80
N SER A 140 -15.66 -9.48 -15.99
CA SER A 140 -16.27 -9.83 -17.27
C SER A 140 -15.34 -10.73 -18.09
N GLU A 141 -15.89 -11.46 -19.05
CA GLU A 141 -15.08 -12.15 -20.06
C GLU A 141 -14.41 -11.17 -21.03
N ASP A 142 -14.95 -9.96 -21.17
CA ASP A 142 -14.31 -8.88 -21.94
C ASP A 142 -13.18 -8.26 -21.10
N GLU A 143 -11.94 -8.31 -21.62
CA GLU A 143 -10.74 -7.81 -20.94
C GLU A 143 -10.80 -6.31 -20.60
N TYR A 144 -11.65 -5.54 -21.28
CA TYR A 144 -11.83 -4.10 -21.04
C TYR A 144 -12.99 -3.75 -20.09
N GLU A 145 -13.75 -4.74 -19.62
CA GLU A 145 -14.94 -4.54 -18.77
C GLU A 145 -14.77 -5.14 -17.36
N ASN A 146 -13.61 -4.90 -16.74
CA ASN A 146 -13.31 -5.37 -15.38
C ASN A 146 -13.09 -4.18 -14.44
N TYR A 147 -13.86 -4.14 -13.35
CA TYR A 147 -13.94 -2.96 -12.51
C TYR A 147 -13.99 -3.27 -11.02
N VAL A 148 -13.44 -2.35 -10.23
CA VAL A 148 -13.71 -2.22 -8.80
C VAL A 148 -14.57 -0.98 -8.58
N TYR A 149 -15.70 -1.16 -7.90
CA TYR A 149 -16.58 -0.07 -7.50
C TYR A 149 -16.37 0.24 -6.02
N VAL A 150 -16.19 1.51 -5.68
CA VAL A 150 -16.07 1.99 -4.30
C VAL A 150 -17.22 2.94 -4.01
N THR A 151 -18.03 2.63 -3.00
CA THR A 151 -19.19 3.43 -2.61
C THR A 151 -19.01 3.95 -1.19
N PHE A 152 -19.23 5.24 -0.98
CA PHE A 152 -19.17 5.86 0.35
C PHE A 152 -20.12 7.05 0.45
N THR A 153 -20.46 7.40 1.69
CA THR A 153 -21.38 8.49 2.02
C THR A 153 -20.61 9.62 2.70
N ASN A 154 -20.89 10.86 2.32
CA ASN A 154 -20.43 12.01 3.08
C ASN A 154 -21.33 12.20 4.31
N ASP A 155 -20.91 11.67 5.45
CA ASP A 155 -21.63 11.80 6.72
C ASP A 155 -21.33 13.11 7.49
N THR A 156 -20.60 14.05 6.87
CA THR A 156 -20.31 15.36 7.47
C THR A 156 -21.41 16.39 7.17
N ASP A 157 -21.44 17.48 7.94
CA ASP A 157 -22.38 18.59 7.74
C ASP A 157 -21.94 19.59 6.64
N SER A 158 -20.80 19.33 5.98
CA SER A 158 -20.22 20.19 4.94
C SER A 158 -20.06 19.45 3.61
N ILE A 159 -19.90 20.19 2.51
CA ILE A 159 -19.53 19.58 1.23
C ILE A 159 -18.11 19.01 1.35
N LEU A 160 -17.95 17.73 1.04
CA LEU A 160 -16.68 17.02 1.09
C LEU A 160 -15.96 17.13 -0.26
N TYR A 161 -14.71 17.57 -0.21
CA TYR A 161 -13.76 17.69 -1.32
C TYR A 161 -12.46 16.96 -0.96
N ASN A 162 -11.49 16.90 -1.89
CA ASN A 162 -10.13 16.41 -1.66
C ASN A 162 -10.10 15.01 -1.04
N PHE A 163 -10.84 14.09 -1.66
CA PHE A 163 -10.82 12.69 -1.25
C PHE A 163 -9.92 11.87 -2.17
N ALA A 164 -9.29 10.86 -1.60
CA ALA A 164 -8.59 9.81 -2.34
C ALA A 164 -9.25 8.46 -2.10
N ILE A 165 -9.17 7.58 -3.08
CA ILE A 165 -9.50 6.17 -2.94
C ILE A 165 -8.28 5.32 -3.23
N THR A 166 -8.15 4.21 -2.53
CA THR A 166 -7.29 3.08 -2.92
C THR A 166 -8.17 1.87 -3.08
N VAL A 167 -8.02 1.15 -4.18
CA VAL A 167 -8.67 -0.16 -4.42
C VAL A 167 -7.62 -1.25 -4.44
N VAL A 168 -7.97 -2.41 -3.88
CA VAL A 168 -7.07 -3.56 -3.79
C VAL A 168 -7.84 -4.81 -4.12
N VAL A 169 -7.23 -5.69 -4.92
CA VAL A 169 -7.77 -7.01 -5.21
C VAL A 169 -6.75 -8.08 -4.88
N TYR A 170 -7.23 -9.13 -4.22
CA TYR A 170 -6.50 -10.35 -3.92
C TYR A 170 -7.02 -11.52 -4.74
N ASP A 171 -6.12 -12.42 -5.11
CA ASP A 171 -6.47 -13.66 -5.82
C ASP A 171 -7.00 -14.76 -4.88
N GLN A 172 -7.26 -15.94 -5.42
CA GLN A 172 -7.73 -17.12 -4.69
C GLN A 172 -6.73 -17.64 -3.64
N ASN A 173 -5.45 -17.26 -3.73
CA ASN A 173 -4.38 -17.65 -2.81
C ASN A 173 -4.10 -16.56 -1.76
N GLY A 174 -4.76 -15.40 -1.86
CA GLY A 174 -4.52 -14.25 -0.99
C GLY A 174 -3.29 -13.42 -1.39
N GLU A 175 -2.83 -13.53 -2.64
CA GLU A 175 -1.78 -12.70 -3.22
C GLU A 175 -2.35 -11.39 -3.74
N LEU A 176 -1.56 -10.31 -3.64
CA LEU A 176 -1.94 -9.00 -4.20
C LEU A 176 -1.84 -9.04 -5.71
N VAL A 177 -2.95 -8.78 -6.40
CA VAL A 177 -2.98 -8.83 -7.88
C VAL A 177 -3.37 -7.54 -8.54
N PHE A 178 -3.97 -6.60 -7.81
CA PHE A 178 -4.27 -5.27 -8.29
C PHE A 178 -4.27 -4.29 -7.12
N VAL A 179 -3.59 -3.16 -7.29
CA VAL A 179 -3.70 -1.99 -6.43
C VAL A 179 -3.74 -0.78 -7.35
N ASP A 180 -4.74 0.06 -7.17
CA ASP A 180 -4.85 1.34 -7.86
C ASP A 180 -5.38 2.40 -6.89
N GLY A 181 -5.14 3.66 -7.20
CA GLY A 181 -5.64 4.75 -6.39
C GLY A 181 -5.91 6.00 -7.21
N ASP A 182 -6.93 6.73 -6.80
CA ASP A 182 -7.35 7.96 -7.45
C ASP A 182 -7.52 9.06 -6.40
N TYR A 183 -7.25 10.31 -6.79
CA TYR A 183 -7.43 11.49 -5.95
C TYR A 183 -8.17 12.56 -6.76
N THR A 184 -9.22 13.13 -6.16
CA THR A 184 -9.96 14.22 -6.80
C THR A 184 -10.30 15.33 -5.83
N SER A 185 -9.98 16.55 -6.26
CA SER A 185 -10.38 17.81 -5.61
C SER A 185 -11.54 18.50 -6.35
N SER A 186 -11.93 17.97 -7.51
CA SER A 186 -12.87 18.64 -8.43
C SER A 186 -14.34 18.29 -8.18
N ILE A 187 -14.61 17.26 -7.39
CA ILE A 187 -15.96 16.76 -7.09
C ILE A 187 -16.30 17.11 -5.64
N GLY A 188 -17.41 17.83 -5.45
CA GLY A 188 -17.98 18.10 -4.14
C GLY A 188 -19.12 17.15 -3.82
N ILE A 189 -19.02 16.39 -2.74
CA ILE A 189 -20.06 15.48 -2.28
C ILE A 189 -20.87 16.20 -1.21
N HIS A 190 -22.17 16.44 -1.44
CA HIS A 190 -23.02 17.13 -0.47
C HIS A 190 -23.26 16.29 0.79
N PRO A 191 -23.54 16.93 1.96
CA PRO A 191 -23.93 16.24 3.18
C PRO A 191 -25.01 15.18 2.96
N GLY A 192 -24.81 13.99 3.53
CA GLY A 192 -25.70 12.83 3.41
C GLY A 192 -25.78 12.20 2.01
N SER A 193 -25.01 12.69 1.04
CA SER A 193 -24.98 12.14 -0.31
C SER A 193 -24.00 10.98 -0.41
N THR A 194 -24.36 10.00 -1.24
CA THR A 194 -23.54 8.82 -1.54
C THR A 194 -23.03 8.91 -2.97
N ILE A 195 -21.76 8.57 -3.16
CA ILE A 195 -21.14 8.46 -4.48
C ILE A 195 -20.58 7.05 -4.67
N THR A 196 -20.51 6.61 -5.92
CA THR A 196 -19.77 5.42 -6.33
C THR A 196 -18.71 5.82 -7.35
N ILE A 197 -17.46 5.45 -7.07
CA ILE A 197 -16.33 5.58 -7.99
C ILE A 197 -16.08 4.23 -8.66
N LYS A 198 -15.72 4.24 -9.94
CA LYS A 198 -15.42 3.05 -10.75
C LYS A 198 -13.94 3.10 -11.15
N ALA A 199 -13.14 2.18 -10.62
CA ALA A 199 -11.75 1.95 -11.00
C ALA A 199 -11.67 0.78 -12.00
N GLY A 200 -10.94 0.95 -13.10
CA GLY A 200 -10.75 -0.08 -14.12
C GLY A 200 -9.53 -0.94 -13.84
N ILE A 201 -9.65 -2.24 -14.04
CA ILE A 201 -8.50 -3.15 -14.05
C ILE A 201 -7.94 -3.17 -15.47
N ASP A 202 -6.62 -2.99 -15.59
CA ASP A 202 -5.94 -2.98 -16.89
C ASP A 202 -6.16 -4.30 -17.65
N SER A 203 -6.48 -4.21 -18.94
CA SER A 203 -6.64 -5.37 -19.82
C SER A 203 -5.41 -6.27 -19.87
N ASP A 204 -4.20 -5.74 -19.71
CA ASP A 204 -2.96 -6.53 -19.66
C ASP A 204 -2.94 -7.46 -18.44
N LEU A 205 -3.39 -6.95 -17.28
CA LEU A 205 -3.55 -7.76 -16.08
C LEU A 205 -4.64 -8.80 -16.25
N VAL A 206 -5.78 -8.47 -16.84
CA VAL A 206 -6.88 -9.43 -17.06
C VAL A 206 -6.44 -10.57 -17.98
N ARG A 207 -5.71 -10.26 -19.06
CA ARG A 207 -5.08 -11.26 -19.94
C ARG A 207 -4.07 -12.12 -19.19
N HIS A 208 -3.23 -11.49 -18.38
CA HIS A 208 -2.26 -12.20 -17.53
C HIS A 208 -2.97 -13.15 -16.56
N TYR A 209 -4.07 -12.74 -15.94
CA TYR A 209 -4.83 -13.58 -15.02
C TYR A 209 -5.38 -14.80 -15.71
N THR A 210 -6.00 -14.60 -16.88
CA THR A 210 -6.56 -15.68 -17.70
C THR A 210 -5.49 -16.69 -18.11
N LYS A 211 -4.33 -16.20 -18.56
CA LYS A 211 -3.21 -17.05 -18.99
C LYS A 211 -2.62 -17.89 -17.85
N ASN A 212 -2.58 -17.33 -16.64
CA ASN A 212 -1.92 -17.93 -15.48
C ASN A 212 -2.89 -18.53 -14.46
N GLU A 213 -4.17 -18.69 -14.82
CA GLU A 213 -5.22 -19.26 -13.96
C GLU A 213 -5.35 -18.50 -12.61
N ILE A 214 -5.09 -17.19 -12.62
CA ILE A 214 -5.30 -16.31 -11.47
C ILE A 214 -6.77 -15.90 -11.45
N THR A 215 -7.42 -16.10 -10.31
CA THR A 215 -8.83 -15.74 -10.09
C THR A 215 -8.87 -14.62 -9.04
N PRO A 216 -9.12 -13.37 -9.44
CA PRO A 216 -9.36 -12.30 -8.47
C PRO A 216 -10.63 -12.62 -7.65
N THR A 217 -10.55 -12.59 -6.32
CA THR A 217 -11.65 -13.03 -5.44
C THR A 217 -12.08 -12.00 -4.41
N THR A 218 -11.13 -11.34 -3.75
CA THR A 218 -11.39 -10.49 -2.59
C THR A 218 -11.03 -9.07 -2.93
N VAL A 219 -11.91 -8.13 -2.59
CA VAL A 219 -11.70 -6.70 -2.81
C VAL A 219 -11.69 -5.95 -1.48
N GLU A 220 -10.81 -4.98 -1.38
CA GLU A 220 -10.73 -4.01 -0.30
C GLU A 220 -10.67 -2.61 -0.92
N ALA A 221 -11.25 -1.62 -0.24
CA ALA A 221 -11.02 -0.23 -0.58
C ALA A 221 -10.77 0.60 0.67
N LEU A 222 -10.00 1.67 0.51
CA LEU A 222 -9.74 2.68 1.52
C LEU A 222 -10.12 4.03 0.94
N VAL A 223 -10.90 4.81 1.69
CA VAL A 223 -11.26 6.19 1.30
C VAL A 223 -10.66 7.14 2.32
N TYR A 224 -9.86 8.07 1.83
CA TYR A 224 -9.13 9.05 2.62
C TYR A 224 -9.67 10.44 2.34
N ILE A 225 -9.85 11.22 3.40
CA ILE A 225 -10.19 12.64 3.34
C ILE A 225 -8.99 13.42 3.86
N GLU A 226 -8.48 14.35 3.06
CA GLU A 226 -7.39 15.23 3.50
C GLU A 226 -7.92 16.19 4.57
N ASP A 227 -7.22 16.24 5.71
CA ASP A 227 -7.60 17.07 6.88
C ASP A 227 -7.23 18.57 6.71
#